data_AF-A0AAV7KHL8-F1
#
_entry.id   AF-A0AAV7KHL8-F1
#
_cell.length_a   1.000
_cell.length_b   1.000
_cell.length_c   1.000
_cell.angle_alpha   90.00
_cell.angle_beta   90.00
_cell.angle_gamma   90.00
#
_symmetry.space_group_name_H-M   'P 1'
#
loop_
_entity.id
_entity.type
_entity.pdbx_description
1 polymer ?
#
loop_
_entity_poly.entity_id
_entity_poly.type
_entity_poly.pdbx_seq_one_letter_code
_entity_poly.pdbx_strand_id
1 'polypeptide(L)'
;MEAKRSQILELFRAEKSPGEILKILQSKNVGRKLIYRTIQRYKETGSLKDRARSGRPRNVRTRELKAKLKKRIVRNPQRSMRKMSRDFGISSRSIGRVVHDDLGLKSLKRRKVHMLTKAIREKWLQRSRCLLSRAGQSVVNKIVFSDEKLFTIQEVSNPQNDRIISNSVQDIPE
;
A
#
# COMPACT_ATOMS: atom_id res chain seq x y z
N MET A 1 -7.38 29.57 12.82
CA MET A 1 -7.43 30.17 11.45
C MET A 1 -8.75 29.85 10.75
N GLU A 2 -9.19 28.59 10.78
CA GLU A 2 -10.44 28.15 10.14
C GLU A 2 -11.68 28.88 10.70
N ALA A 3 -11.79 29.02 12.03
CA ALA A 3 -12.86 29.78 12.69
C ALA A 3 -12.96 31.27 12.30
N LYS A 4 -11.84 31.91 11.95
CA LYS A 4 -11.86 33.30 11.45
C LYS A 4 -12.38 33.36 10.01
N ARG A 5 -12.04 32.35 9.19
CA ARG A 5 -12.47 32.28 7.80
C ARG A 5 -13.96 31.94 7.68
N SER A 6 -14.49 31.07 8.55
CA SER A 6 -15.93 30.76 8.58
C SER A 6 -16.76 32.00 8.89
N GLN A 7 -16.38 32.77 9.90
CA GLN A 7 -17.08 34.02 10.27
C GLN A 7 -17.03 35.08 9.16
N ILE A 8 -15.90 35.22 8.47
CA ILE A 8 -15.80 36.08 7.28
C ILE A 8 -16.81 35.62 6.21
N LEU A 9 -16.92 34.30 6.02
CA LEU A 9 -17.79 33.72 5.00
C LEU A 9 -19.28 33.87 5.32
N GLU A 10 -19.66 33.71 6.59
CA GLU A 10 -21.03 33.95 7.07
C GLU A 10 -21.45 35.40 6.80
N LEU A 11 -20.60 36.36 7.16
CA LEU A 11 -20.87 37.78 6.90
C LEU A 11 -20.87 38.09 5.40
N PHE A 12 -20.02 37.44 4.61
CA PHE A 12 -20.01 37.59 3.16
C PHE A 12 -21.27 37.00 2.50
N ARG A 13 -21.80 35.88 3.03
CA ARG A 13 -23.09 35.30 2.60
C ARG A 13 -24.28 36.15 3.00
N ALA A 14 -24.18 36.90 4.10
CA ALA A 14 -25.15 37.92 4.51
C ALA A 14 -25.00 39.24 3.72
N GLU A 15 -24.40 39.19 2.52
CA GLU A 15 -24.22 40.29 1.57
C GLU A 15 -23.48 41.53 2.11
N LYS A 16 -22.69 41.38 3.19
CA LYS A 16 -21.89 42.49 3.73
C LYS A 16 -20.69 42.79 2.84
N SER A 17 -20.41 44.07 2.65
CA SER A 17 -19.23 44.50 1.89
C SER A 17 -17.94 44.14 2.64
N PRO A 18 -16.80 43.89 1.96
CA PRO A 18 -15.52 43.59 2.62
C PRO A 18 -15.07 44.67 3.61
N GLY A 19 -15.50 45.92 3.41
CA GLY A 19 -15.25 47.05 4.31
C GLY A 19 -16.08 46.95 5.60
N GLU A 20 -17.35 46.59 5.50
CA GLU A 20 -18.22 46.32 6.67
C GLU A 20 -17.72 45.13 7.47
N ILE A 21 -17.34 44.04 6.80
CA ILE A 21 -16.79 42.85 7.45
C ILE A 21 -15.55 43.21 8.29
N LEU A 22 -14.70 44.11 7.80
CA LEU A 22 -13.53 44.57 8.54
C LEU A 22 -13.91 45.34 9.81
N LYS A 23 -14.92 46.22 9.74
CA LYS A 23 -15.44 46.96 10.91
C LYS A 23 -16.08 46.02 11.93
N ILE A 24 -16.91 45.08 11.48
CA ILE A 24 -17.61 44.10 12.33
C ILE A 24 -16.60 43.17 13.03
N LEU A 25 -15.55 42.75 12.34
CA LEU A 25 -14.54 41.83 12.88
C LEU A 25 -13.31 42.55 13.49
N GLN A 26 -13.40 43.86 13.74
CA GLN A 26 -12.30 44.65 14.27
C GLN A 26 -11.87 44.17 15.66
N SER A 27 -12.82 43.80 16.52
CA SER A 27 -12.58 43.24 17.85
C SER A 27 -11.89 41.86 17.83
N LYS A 28 -12.02 41.11 16.72
CA LYS A 28 -11.46 39.76 16.56
C LYS A 28 -10.05 39.75 15.95
N ASN A 29 -9.44 40.93 15.80
CA ASN A 29 -8.11 41.14 15.22
C ASN A 29 -7.95 40.37 13.88
N VAL A 30 -8.86 40.65 12.94
CA VAL A 30 -8.89 40.07 11.60
C VAL A 30 -8.31 41.08 10.62
N GLY A 31 -7.14 40.75 10.05
CA GLY A 31 -6.48 41.65 9.10
C GLY A 31 -7.22 41.74 7.75
N ARG A 32 -7.23 42.95 7.15
CA ARG A 32 -7.82 43.20 5.82
C ARG A 32 -7.38 42.19 4.76
N LYS A 33 -6.08 41.85 4.70
CA LYS A 33 -5.53 40.85 3.76
C LYS A 33 -6.20 39.47 3.89
N LEU A 34 -6.56 39.05 5.11
CA LEU A 34 -7.21 37.76 5.35
C LEU A 34 -8.64 37.75 4.79
N ILE A 35 -9.39 38.83 4.98
CA ILE A 35 -10.78 38.98 4.48
C ILE A 35 -10.81 38.84 2.96
N TYR A 36 -10.03 39.68 2.26
CA TYR A 36 -9.98 39.66 0.79
C TYR A 36 -9.51 38.30 0.25
N ARG A 37 -8.45 37.71 0.83
CA ARG A 37 -7.97 36.37 0.42
C ARG A 37 -8.99 35.26 0.65
N THR A 38 -9.79 35.36 1.71
CA THR A 38 -10.80 34.35 2.05
C THR A 38 -11.99 34.45 1.09
N ILE A 39 -12.49 35.66 0.84
CA ILE A 39 -13.58 35.91 -0.12
C ILE A 39 -13.15 35.48 -1.53
N GLN A 40 -11.96 35.90 -1.98
CA GLN A 40 -11.46 35.54 -3.31
C GLN A 40 -11.30 34.02 -3.45
N ARG A 41 -10.72 33.35 -2.45
CA ARG A 41 -10.62 31.89 -2.45
C ARG A 41 -11.99 31.22 -2.52
N TYR A 42 -12.96 31.74 -1.77
CA TYR A 42 -14.32 31.19 -1.77
C TYR A 42 -15.00 31.36 -3.14
N LYS A 43 -14.85 32.53 -3.78
CA LYS A 43 -15.35 32.76 -5.14
C LYS A 43 -14.74 31.79 -6.17
N GLU A 44 -13.47 31.43 -6.02
CA GLU A 44 -12.78 30.53 -6.95
C GLU A 44 -13.04 29.04 -6.71
N THR A 45 -13.13 28.61 -5.44
CA THR A 45 -13.13 27.18 -5.08
C THR A 45 -14.40 26.70 -4.39
N GLY A 46 -15.28 27.61 -3.97
CA GLY A 46 -16.48 27.31 -3.17
C GLY A 46 -16.18 26.74 -1.78
N SER A 47 -14.91 26.67 -1.37
CA SER A 47 -14.49 26.00 -0.13
C SER A 47 -13.66 26.92 0.77
N LEU A 48 -13.77 26.68 2.08
CA LEU A 48 -12.93 27.30 3.11
C LEU A 48 -11.57 26.62 3.27
N LYS A 49 -11.42 25.41 2.71
CA LYS A 49 -10.20 24.61 2.81
C LYS A 49 -9.02 25.33 2.17
N ASP A 50 -7.81 25.00 2.63
CA ASP A 50 -6.61 25.46 1.94
C ASP A 50 -6.51 24.83 0.56
N ARG A 51 -5.99 25.59 -0.41
CA ARG A 51 -5.68 25.05 -1.74
C ARG A 51 -4.68 23.91 -1.58
N ALA A 52 -4.84 22.88 -2.40
CA ALA A 52 -3.84 21.83 -2.52
C ALA A 52 -2.49 22.48 -2.84
N ARG A 53 -1.49 22.25 -1.98
CA ARG A 53 -0.13 22.75 -2.21
C ARG A 53 0.57 21.78 -3.15
N SER A 54 1.29 22.32 -4.14
CA SER A 54 2.07 21.53 -5.11
C SER A 54 3.11 20.63 -4.44
N GLY A 55 3.59 21.03 -3.26
CA GLY A 55 4.64 20.34 -2.52
C GLY A 55 6.00 20.43 -3.21
N ARG A 56 6.99 19.70 -2.68
CA ARG A 56 8.32 19.62 -3.25
C ARG A 56 8.31 18.71 -4.50
N PRO A 57 8.89 19.11 -5.64
CA PRO A 57 8.98 18.26 -6.82
C PRO A 57 9.78 16.99 -6.52
N ARG A 58 9.34 15.87 -7.10
CA ARG A 58 9.99 14.56 -6.94
C ARG A 58 10.96 14.32 -8.10
N ASN A 59 12.26 14.51 -7.85
CA ASN A 59 13.28 14.36 -8.91
C ASN A 59 13.62 12.90 -9.23
N VAL A 60 13.55 12.01 -8.23
CA VAL A 60 13.98 10.60 -8.38
C VAL A 60 12.84 9.68 -8.81
N ARG A 61 11.63 9.87 -8.26
CA ARG A 61 10.47 8.97 -8.48
C ARG A 61 9.66 9.36 -9.72
N THR A 62 10.33 9.54 -10.86
CA THR A 62 9.70 9.95 -12.13
C THR A 62 8.81 8.85 -12.71
N ARG A 63 7.87 9.22 -13.58
CA ARG A 63 7.00 8.25 -14.28
C ARG A 63 7.81 7.27 -15.13
N GLU A 64 8.87 7.74 -15.77
CA GLU A 64 9.78 6.91 -16.57
C GLU A 64 10.51 5.87 -15.74
N LEU A 65 11.04 6.25 -14.57
CA LEU A 65 11.70 5.30 -13.67
C LEU A 65 10.72 4.22 -13.21
N LYS A 66 9.48 4.60 -12.86
CA LYS A 66 8.44 3.63 -12.48
C LYS A 66 8.18 2.62 -13.60
N ALA A 67 8.05 3.09 -14.84
CA ALA A 67 7.84 2.22 -15.99
C ALA A 67 9.04 1.28 -16.23
N LYS A 68 10.27 1.79 -16.15
CA LYS A 68 11.50 0.98 -16.28
C LYS A 68 11.62 -0.08 -15.18
N LEU A 69 11.38 0.29 -13.92
CA LEU A 69 11.40 -0.63 -12.78
C LEU A 69 10.32 -1.69 -12.90
N LYS A 70 9.09 -1.31 -13.29
CA LYS A 70 7.99 -2.27 -13.49
C LYS A 70 8.37 -3.30 -14.55
N LYS A 71 8.90 -2.89 -15.71
CA LYS A 71 9.40 -3.80 -16.76
C LYS A 71 10.52 -4.71 -16.24
N ARG A 72 11.42 -4.19 -15.41
CA ARG A 72 12.53 -4.96 -14.83
C ARG A 72 12.04 -6.05 -13.87
N ILE A 73 11.07 -5.72 -13.03
CA ILE A 73 10.44 -6.65 -12.08
C ILE A 73 9.66 -7.73 -12.84
N VAL A 74 8.87 -7.36 -13.85
CA VAL A 74 8.15 -8.34 -14.68
C VAL A 74 9.11 -9.33 -15.35
N ARG A 75 10.26 -8.87 -15.85
CA ARG A 75 11.27 -9.75 -16.47
C ARG A 75 11.93 -10.70 -15.47
N ASN A 76 12.21 -10.25 -14.26
CA ASN A 76 12.80 -11.08 -13.21
C ASN A 76 12.32 -10.60 -11.83
N PRO A 77 11.26 -11.20 -11.29
CA PRO A 77 10.68 -10.75 -10.03
C PRO A 77 11.48 -11.21 -8.80
N GLN A 78 12.42 -12.16 -8.96
CA GLN A 78 13.37 -12.58 -7.91
C GLN A 78 14.54 -11.60 -7.74
N ARG A 79 14.69 -10.63 -8.64
CA ARG A 79 15.81 -9.68 -8.56
C ARG A 79 15.68 -8.79 -7.34
N SER A 80 16.72 -8.78 -6.50
CA SER A 80 16.71 -7.97 -5.28
C SER A 80 16.66 -6.47 -5.57
N MET A 81 15.96 -5.72 -4.70
CA MET A 81 15.91 -4.26 -4.77
C MET A 81 17.30 -3.61 -4.60
N ARG A 82 18.22 -4.26 -3.87
CA ARG A 82 19.62 -3.81 -3.75
C ARG A 82 20.37 -3.91 -5.09
N LYS A 83 20.09 -4.95 -5.89
CA LYS A 83 20.69 -5.08 -7.22
C LYS A 83 20.09 -4.07 -8.19
N MET A 84 18.77 -3.87 -8.15
CA MET A 84 18.12 -2.81 -8.93
C MET A 84 18.62 -1.41 -8.56
N SER A 85 18.83 -1.13 -7.28
CA SER A 85 19.44 0.12 -6.80
C SER A 85 20.78 0.42 -7.47
N ARG A 86 21.67 -0.58 -7.55
CA ARG A 86 22.94 -0.46 -8.27
C ARG A 86 22.75 -0.28 -9.77
N ASP A 87 21.86 -1.07 -10.40
CA ASP A 87 21.59 -0.99 -11.84
C ASP A 87 21.11 0.42 -12.27
N PHE A 88 20.31 1.08 -11.43
CA PHE A 88 19.74 2.40 -11.73
C PHE A 88 20.52 3.57 -11.12
N GLY A 89 21.55 3.34 -10.32
CA GLY A 89 22.30 4.40 -9.62
C GLY A 89 21.45 5.16 -8.59
N ILE A 90 20.41 4.54 -8.02
CA ILE A 90 19.46 5.18 -7.10
C ILE A 90 19.56 4.49 -5.74
N SER A 91 19.38 5.24 -4.65
CA SER A 91 19.39 4.65 -3.31
C SER A 91 18.36 3.53 -3.15
N SER A 92 18.74 2.50 -2.38
CA SER A 92 17.88 1.35 -2.08
C SER A 92 16.55 1.76 -1.45
N ARG A 93 16.56 2.81 -0.61
CA ARG A 93 15.36 3.39 0.00
C ARG A 93 14.40 3.98 -1.04
N SER A 94 14.92 4.68 -2.04
CA SER A 94 14.09 5.25 -3.11
C SER A 94 13.51 4.15 -4.01
N ILE A 95 14.29 3.13 -4.35
CA ILE A 95 13.78 1.94 -5.08
C ILE A 95 12.66 1.28 -4.28
N GLY A 96 12.90 1.00 -2.99
CA GLY A 96 11.90 0.37 -2.11
C GLY A 96 10.61 1.18 -2.04
N ARG A 97 10.71 2.49 -1.89
CA ARG A 97 9.55 3.39 -1.97
C ARG A 97 8.81 3.28 -3.30
N VAL A 98 9.51 3.28 -4.43
CA VAL A 98 8.85 3.11 -5.74
C VAL A 98 8.13 1.76 -5.83
N VAL A 99 8.78 0.67 -5.41
CA VAL A 99 8.20 -0.67 -5.44
C VAL A 99 6.96 -0.76 -4.53
N HIS A 100 7.06 -0.26 -3.30
CA HIS A 100 5.99 -0.39 -2.30
C HIS A 100 4.90 0.67 -2.45
N ASP A 101 5.23 1.97 -2.44
CA ASP A 101 4.22 3.02 -2.40
C ASP A 101 3.70 3.40 -3.80
N ASP A 102 4.53 3.36 -4.86
CA ASP A 102 4.08 3.75 -6.20
C ASP A 102 3.53 2.58 -7.02
N LEU A 103 4.15 1.40 -6.91
CA LEU A 103 3.74 0.21 -7.68
C LEU A 103 2.84 -0.74 -6.88
N GLY A 104 2.74 -0.59 -5.56
CA GLY A 104 1.92 -1.44 -4.70
C GLY A 104 2.48 -2.86 -4.48
N LEU A 105 3.71 -3.12 -4.92
CA LEU A 105 4.33 -4.44 -4.90
C LEU A 105 4.99 -4.72 -3.54
N LYS A 106 5.09 -5.99 -3.18
CA LYS A 106 5.71 -6.46 -1.93
C LYS A 106 6.76 -7.53 -2.20
N SER A 107 7.74 -7.62 -1.32
CA SER A 107 8.72 -8.72 -1.35
C SER A 107 8.18 -9.90 -0.55
N LEU A 108 7.65 -10.88 -1.25
CA LEU A 108 7.02 -12.07 -0.69
C LEU A 108 8.02 -13.22 -0.66
N LYS A 109 7.97 -14.04 0.40
CA LYS A 109 8.78 -15.26 0.50
C LYS A 109 8.20 -16.33 -0.44
N ARG A 110 9.03 -16.93 -1.28
CA ARG A 110 8.61 -18.06 -2.11
C ARG A 110 8.34 -19.26 -1.21
N ARG A 111 7.23 -19.95 -1.43
CA ARG A 111 6.87 -21.17 -0.71
C ARG A 111 6.78 -22.29 -1.72
N LYS A 112 7.43 -23.41 -1.43
CA LYS A 112 7.20 -24.64 -2.17
C LYS A 112 5.89 -25.23 -1.66
N VAL A 113 4.93 -25.41 -2.56
CA VAL A 113 3.64 -26.05 -2.28
C VAL A 113 3.46 -27.23 -3.21
N HIS A 114 2.71 -28.25 -2.78
CA HIS A 114 2.34 -29.34 -3.66
C HIS A 114 1.41 -28.84 -4.75
N MET A 115 1.62 -29.30 -5.98
CA MET A 115 0.74 -28.97 -7.10
C MET A 115 -0.60 -29.67 -6.90
N LEU A 116 -1.68 -28.88 -6.76
CA LEU A 116 -3.03 -29.38 -6.50
C LEU A 116 -3.84 -29.42 -7.79
N THR A 117 -3.83 -30.55 -8.48
CA THR A 117 -4.73 -30.79 -9.61
C THR A 117 -6.18 -30.93 -9.14
N LYS A 118 -7.15 -30.70 -10.03
CA LYS A 118 -8.58 -30.87 -9.71
C LYS A 118 -8.88 -32.27 -9.14
N ALA A 119 -8.32 -33.31 -9.76
CA ALA A 119 -8.47 -34.70 -9.31
C ALA A 119 -7.88 -34.95 -7.92
N ILE A 120 -6.71 -34.37 -7.60
CA ILE A 120 -6.12 -34.48 -6.25
C ILE A 120 -7.03 -33.80 -5.22
N ARG A 121 -7.52 -32.59 -5.52
CA ARG A 121 -8.42 -31.84 -4.63
C ARG A 121 -9.70 -32.61 -4.34
N GLU A 122 -10.29 -33.23 -5.35
CA GLU A 122 -11.49 -34.03 -5.21
C GLU A 122 -11.26 -35.27 -4.33
N LYS A 123 -10.18 -36.02 -4.59
CA LYS A 123 -9.78 -37.16 -3.75
C LYS A 123 -9.52 -36.74 -2.31
N TRP A 124 -8.85 -35.61 -2.09
CA TRP A 124 -8.56 -35.08 -0.76
C TRP A 124 -9.85 -34.70 -0.02
N LEU A 125 -10.77 -33.99 -0.68
CA LEU A 125 -12.05 -33.61 -0.10
C LEU A 125 -12.91 -34.82 0.26
N GLN A 126 -12.96 -35.82 -0.62
CA GLN A 126 -13.70 -37.05 -0.35
C GLN A 126 -13.10 -37.78 0.87
N ARG A 127 -11.78 -37.99 0.88
CA ARG A 127 -11.08 -38.66 1.99
C ARG A 127 -11.21 -37.91 3.31
N SER A 128 -11.11 -36.57 3.30
CA SER A 128 -11.26 -35.76 4.51
C SER A 128 -12.68 -35.84 5.07
N ARG A 129 -13.71 -35.84 4.21
CA ARG A 129 -15.11 -36.05 4.63
C ARG A 129 -15.32 -37.44 5.24
N CYS A 130 -14.78 -38.48 4.62
CA CYS A 130 -14.85 -39.84 5.17
C CYS A 130 -14.10 -39.99 6.51
N LEU A 131 -12.95 -39.32 6.66
CA LEU A 131 -12.23 -39.30 7.93
C LEU A 131 -13.02 -38.56 9.00
N LEU A 132 -13.61 -37.40 8.66
CA LEU A 132 -14.40 -36.61 9.60
C LEU A 132 -15.65 -37.36 10.09
N SER A 133 -16.35 -38.08 9.21
CA SER A 133 -17.53 -38.87 9.62
C SER A 133 -17.17 -40.06 10.51
N ARG A 134 -15.95 -40.61 10.38
CA ARG A 134 -15.45 -41.72 11.19
C ARG A 134 -14.78 -41.25 12.49
N ALA A 135 -14.39 -39.99 12.58
CA ALA A 135 -13.72 -39.40 13.72
C ALA A 135 -14.72 -39.10 14.86
N GLY A 136 -15.20 -40.14 15.54
CA GLY A 136 -15.76 -40.00 16.89
C GLY A 136 -14.64 -39.77 17.92
N GLN A 137 -14.97 -39.17 19.07
CA GLN A 137 -14.00 -38.80 20.13
C GLN A 137 -13.09 -39.97 20.56
N SER A 138 -13.54 -41.23 20.42
CA SER A 138 -12.82 -42.43 20.85
C SER A 138 -11.94 -43.09 19.79
N VAL A 139 -12.13 -42.79 18.49
CA VAL A 139 -11.42 -43.45 17.38
C VAL A 139 -10.07 -42.79 17.14
N VAL A 140 -9.97 -41.47 17.31
CA VAL A 140 -8.72 -40.72 17.09
C VAL A 140 -7.61 -41.19 18.04
N ASN A 141 -7.97 -41.52 19.28
CA ASN A 141 -7.02 -42.01 20.30
C ASN A 141 -6.49 -43.42 20.03
N LYS A 142 -6.99 -44.11 19.00
CA LYS A 142 -6.55 -45.46 18.59
C LYS A 142 -5.71 -45.47 17.33
N ILE A 143 -5.47 -44.32 16.71
CA ILE A 143 -4.69 -44.22 15.47
C ILE A 143 -3.23 -43.92 15.81
N VAL A 144 -2.34 -44.78 15.32
CA VAL A 144 -0.89 -44.54 15.33
C VAL A 144 -0.46 -44.12 13.93
N PHE A 145 0.22 -42.98 13.84
CA PHE A 145 0.81 -42.49 12.59
C PHE A 145 2.32 -42.76 12.62
N SER A 146 2.83 -43.34 11.54
CA SER A 146 4.26 -43.45 11.26
C SER A 146 4.57 -42.75 9.94
N ASP A 147 5.74 -42.11 9.88
CA ASP A 147 6.30 -41.54 8.65
C ASP A 147 7.82 -41.62 8.74
N GLU A 148 8.48 -41.71 7.59
CA GLU A 148 9.93 -41.78 7.50
C GLU A 148 10.49 -40.44 7.03
N LYS A 149 11.58 -40.00 7.65
CA LYS A 149 12.24 -38.74 7.29
C LYS A 149 13.72 -38.96 7.02
N LEU A 150 14.16 -38.45 5.88
CA LEU A 150 15.57 -38.40 5.52
C LEU A 150 16.26 -37.24 6.28
N PHE A 151 17.37 -37.54 6.95
CA PHE A 151 18.27 -36.54 7.54
C PHE A 151 19.49 -36.39 6.64
N THR A 152 19.71 -35.18 6.12
CA THR A 152 20.83 -34.88 5.21
C THR A 152 21.90 -34.06 5.93
N ILE A 153 23.17 -34.36 5.66
CA ILE A 153 24.33 -33.69 6.29
C ILE A 153 24.62 -32.30 5.65
N GLN A 154 24.06 -32.02 4.46
CA GLN A 154 24.33 -30.79 3.73
C GLN A 154 23.70 -29.55 4.38
N GLU A 155 24.36 -28.39 4.21
CA GLU A 155 23.83 -27.10 4.63
C GLU A 155 22.52 -26.74 3.91
N VAL A 156 21.52 -26.38 4.69
CA VAL A 156 20.22 -25.97 4.17
C VAL A 156 20.27 -24.52 3.71
N SER A 157 20.00 -24.29 2.43
CA SER A 157 19.81 -22.93 1.90
C SER A 157 18.74 -22.18 2.68
N ASN A 158 19.07 -20.99 3.23
CA ASN A 158 18.15 -20.21 4.05
C ASN A 158 16.92 -19.78 3.22
N PRO A 159 15.72 -20.35 3.48
CA PRO A 159 14.54 -20.05 2.68
C PRO A 159 14.06 -18.60 2.84
N GLN A 160 14.55 -17.88 3.84
CA GLN A 160 14.20 -16.47 4.08
C GLN A 160 14.70 -15.53 2.98
N ASN A 161 15.74 -15.94 2.24
CA ASN A 161 16.34 -15.17 1.14
C ASN A 161 15.68 -15.42 -0.22
N ASP A 162 14.90 -16.49 -0.37
CA ASP A 162 14.15 -16.77 -1.60
C ASP A 162 12.86 -15.93 -1.63
N ARG A 163 12.95 -14.78 -2.31
CA ARG A 163 11.90 -13.76 -2.34
C ARG A 163 11.59 -13.29 -3.74
N ILE A 164 10.31 -13.01 -3.96
CA ILE A 164 9.73 -12.56 -5.23
C ILE A 164 9.00 -11.24 -4.98
N ILE A 165 9.22 -10.26 -5.86
CA ILE A 165 8.48 -9.01 -5.85
C ILE A 165 7.16 -9.22 -6.59
N SER A 166 6.05 -9.20 -5.87
CA SER A 166 4.71 -9.44 -6.41
C SER A 166 3.64 -8.67 -5.60
N ASN A 167 2.44 -8.52 -6.16
CA ASN A 167 1.30 -7.90 -5.48
C ASN A 167 0.73 -8.85 -4.41
N SER A 168 0.51 -10.11 -4.79
CA SER A 168 -0.05 -11.13 -3.93
C SER A 168 0.70 -12.45 -4.05
N VAL A 169 0.40 -13.39 -3.15
CA VAL A 169 0.94 -14.76 -3.19
C VAL A 169 0.39 -15.52 -4.41
N GLN A 170 -0.82 -15.18 -4.87
CA GLN A 170 -1.47 -15.85 -6.01
C GLN A 170 -0.83 -15.46 -7.35
N ASP A 171 -0.25 -14.26 -7.42
CA ASP A 171 0.40 -13.75 -8.63
C ASP A 171 1.84 -14.26 -8.80
N ILE A 172 2.33 -15.08 -7.87
CA ILE A 172 3.67 -15.66 -7.96
C ILE A 172 3.62 -16.76 -9.05
N PRO A 173 4.42 -16.64 -10.13
CA PRO A 173 4.49 -17.68 -11.14
C PRO A 173 4.98 -19.00 -10.54
N GLU A 174 4.44 -20.11 -11.06
CA GLU A 174 4.80 -21.49 -10.66
C GLU A 174 6.32 -21.74 -10.75
#